data_AF-A0A7X6ZK28-F1
#
_entry.id   AF-A0A7X6ZK28-F1
#
_cell.length_a   1.000
_cell.length_b   1.000
_cell.length_c   1.000
_cell.angle_alpha   90.00
_cell.angle_beta   90.00
_cell.angle_gamma   90.00
#
_symmetry.space_group_name_H-M   'P 1'
#
loop_
_entity.id
_entity.type
_entity.pdbx_description
1 polymer ?
#
loop_
_entity_poly.entity_id
_entity_poly.type
_entity_poly.pdbx_seq_one_letter_code
_entity_poly.pdbx_strand_id
1 'polypeptide(L)'
;MAGFFTGLNISATGLRAQRVKQNVIASNLANAETTRTAEGGPYRRQRVVLEADPIEFDKFLIQEQDKIAGRKTQLGHMNIPQPEWPIAEENIGSGVKVAAIEDDQAPFRMVYDPDHPDANESGYVAMPNVNVIEEMVDMIAATRAYEANATAFNATKAMIQKAIEL
;
A
#
# COMPACT_ATOMS: atom_id res chain seq x y z
N MET A 1 10.96 15.77 -15.03
CA MET A 1 11.16 14.48 -15.75
C MET A 1 10.93 13.36 -14.74
N ALA A 2 9.73 12.79 -14.70
CA ALA A 2 9.49 11.55 -13.96
C ALA A 2 10.44 10.49 -14.53
N GLY A 3 11.46 10.09 -13.77
CA GLY A 3 12.55 9.28 -14.27
C GLY A 3 12.08 7.88 -14.67
N PHE A 4 12.75 7.27 -15.65
CA PHE A 4 12.56 5.88 -16.09
C PHE A 4 12.48 4.85 -14.94
N PHE A 5 13.14 5.13 -13.81
CA PHE A 5 13.18 4.29 -12.61
C PHE A 5 11.97 4.45 -11.68
N THR A 6 11.16 5.50 -11.86
CA THR A 6 9.97 5.77 -11.04
C THR A 6 8.93 4.66 -11.21
N GLY A 7 8.64 4.26 -12.45
CA GLY A 7 7.71 3.15 -12.72
C GLY A 7 8.17 1.82 -12.11
N LEU A 8 9.48 1.56 -12.13
CA LEU A 8 10.06 0.35 -11.53
C LEU A 8 9.93 0.36 -10.00
N ASN A 9 10.16 1.50 -9.36
CA ASN A 9 10.00 1.68 -7.91
C ASN A 9 8.52 1.55 -7.48
N ILE A 10 7.59 2.13 -8.22
CA ILE A 10 6.14 1.99 -7.97
C ILE A 10 5.72 0.53 -8.06
N SER A 11 6.13 -0.20 -9.10
CA SER A 11 5.81 -1.62 -9.23
C SER A 11 6.47 -2.45 -8.13
N ALA A 12 7.72 -2.16 -7.76
CA ALA A 12 8.43 -2.89 -6.71
C ALA A 12 7.79 -2.70 -5.32
N THR A 13 7.42 -1.47 -4.98
CA THR A 13 6.72 -1.16 -3.72
C THR A 13 5.30 -1.73 -3.71
N GLY A 14 4.57 -1.64 -4.84
CA GLY A 14 3.27 -2.29 -5.04
C GLY A 14 3.31 -3.80 -4.89
N LEU A 15 4.33 -4.48 -5.45
CA LEU A 15 4.51 -5.93 -5.28
C LEU A 15 4.78 -6.32 -3.83
N ARG A 16 5.58 -5.53 -3.10
CA ARG A 16 5.83 -5.75 -1.67
C ARG A 16 4.57 -5.56 -0.83
N ALA A 17 3.86 -4.46 -1.03
CA ALA A 17 2.59 -4.18 -0.37
C ALA A 17 1.58 -5.31 -0.60
N GLN A 18 1.50 -5.79 -1.85
CA GLN A 18 0.60 -6.87 -2.18
C GLN A 18 0.99 -8.19 -1.53
N ARG A 19 2.28 -8.54 -1.49
CA ARG A 19 2.75 -9.73 -0.76
C ARG A 19 2.37 -9.67 0.73
N VAL A 20 2.50 -8.51 1.36
CA VAL A 20 2.06 -8.33 2.75
C VAL A 20 0.54 -8.54 2.87
N LYS A 21 -0.25 -7.98 1.95
CA LYS A 21 -1.70 -8.21 1.90
C LYS A 21 -2.05 -9.69 1.76
N GLN A 22 -1.36 -10.42 0.90
CA GLN A 22 -1.55 -11.88 0.74
C GLN A 22 -1.25 -12.64 2.04
N ASN A 23 -0.16 -12.29 2.73
CA ASN A 23 0.18 -12.92 4.00
C ASN A 23 -0.88 -12.66 5.08
N VAL A 24 -1.44 -11.45 5.14
CA VAL A 24 -2.51 -11.11 6.09
C VAL A 24 -3.80 -11.86 5.77
N ILE A 25 -4.21 -11.92 4.50
CA ILE A 25 -5.38 -12.71 4.08
C ILE A 25 -5.19 -14.19 4.42
N ALA A 26 -4.01 -14.74 4.16
CA ALA A 26 -3.68 -16.12 4.52
C ALA A 26 -3.74 -16.36 6.04
N SER A 27 -3.24 -15.41 6.85
CA SER A 27 -3.36 -15.45 8.30
C SER A 27 -4.81 -15.41 8.76
N ASN A 28 -5.63 -14.54 8.18
CA ASN A 28 -7.06 -14.46 8.48
C ASN A 28 -7.76 -15.79 8.17
N LEU A 29 -7.51 -16.35 6.99
CA LEU A 29 -8.10 -17.63 6.58
C LEU A 29 -7.66 -18.79 7.49
N ALA A 30 -6.38 -18.83 7.88
CA ALA A 30 -5.85 -19.86 8.77
C ALA A 30 -6.44 -19.79 10.19
N ASN A 31 -6.76 -18.58 10.65
CA ASN A 31 -7.31 -18.35 11.99
C ASN A 31 -8.84 -18.11 12.00
N ALA A 32 -9.54 -18.39 10.89
CA ALA A 32 -10.97 -18.12 10.75
C ALA A 32 -11.84 -18.90 11.76
N GLU A 33 -11.36 -20.06 12.21
CA GLU A 33 -12.03 -20.92 13.20
C GLU A 33 -11.32 -20.89 14.56
N THR A 34 -10.40 -19.95 14.80
CA THR A 34 -9.62 -19.89 16.04
C THR A 34 -10.34 -19.09 17.13
N THR A 35 -10.96 -19.81 18.06
CA THR A 35 -11.67 -19.26 19.23
C THR A 35 -10.75 -18.89 20.40
N ARG A 36 -9.51 -19.39 20.40
CA ARG A 36 -8.53 -19.20 21.48
C ARG A 36 -7.18 -18.77 20.93
N THR A 37 -6.87 -17.49 21.11
CA THR A 37 -5.54 -16.92 20.83
C THR A 37 -4.66 -16.91 22.08
N ALA A 38 -3.35 -16.63 21.91
CA ALA A 38 -2.40 -16.51 23.02
C ALA A 38 -2.72 -15.35 23.99
N GLU A 39 -3.44 -14.34 23.52
CA GLU A 39 -3.82 -13.14 24.28
C GLU A 39 -5.17 -13.32 25.00
N GLY A 40 -5.89 -14.41 24.72
CA GLY A 40 -7.20 -14.71 25.26
C GLY A 40 -8.33 -14.19 24.37
N GLY A 41 -9.25 -15.09 24.02
CA GLY A 41 -10.40 -14.79 23.15
C GLY A 41 -10.18 -15.13 21.67
N PRO A 42 -11.23 -14.97 20.84
CA PRO A 42 -11.20 -15.33 19.43
C PRO A 42 -10.33 -14.39 18.60
N TYR A 43 -9.79 -14.93 17.51
CA TYR A 43 -8.99 -14.17 16.54
C TYR A 43 -9.78 -13.00 15.95
N ARG A 44 -9.11 -11.86 15.77
CA ARG A 44 -9.66 -10.69 15.08
C ARG A 44 -9.09 -10.62 13.66
N ARG A 45 -9.98 -10.40 12.69
CA ARG A 45 -9.59 -10.16 11.30
C ARG A 45 -8.63 -8.97 11.23
N GLN A 46 -7.52 -9.15 10.52
CA GLN A 46 -6.54 -8.10 10.29
C GLN A 46 -6.69 -7.49 8.90
N ARG A 47 -6.48 -6.19 8.80
CA ARG A 47 -6.46 -5.44 7.52
C ARG A 47 -5.16 -4.68 7.33
N VAL A 48 -4.70 -4.63 6.10
CA VAL A 48 -3.52 -3.86 5.72
C VAL A 48 -3.95 -2.43 5.38
N VAL A 49 -3.34 -1.46 6.05
CA VAL A 49 -3.45 -0.04 5.71
C VAL A 49 -2.27 0.34 4.84
N LEU A 50 -2.56 0.75 3.62
CA LEU A 50 -1.55 1.26 2.69
C LEU A 50 -1.56 2.78 2.72
N GLU A 51 -0.37 3.35 2.71
CA GLU A 51 -0.17 4.78 2.59
C GLU A 51 0.63 5.03 1.31
N ALA A 52 0.29 6.11 0.59
CA ALA A 52 1.14 6.57 -0.49
C ALA A 52 2.51 6.93 0.11
N ASP A 53 3.58 6.59 -0.58
CA ASP A 53 4.91 7.08 -0.21
C ASP A 53 5.09 8.46 -0.87
N PRO A 54 4.96 9.57 -0.11
CA PRO A 54 5.24 10.89 -0.67
C PRO A 54 6.73 10.95 -0.95
N ILE A 55 7.11 11.03 -2.22
CA ILE A 55 8.46 11.50 -2.55
C ILE A 55 8.45 12.98 -2.16
N GLU A 56 9.17 13.34 -1.11
CA GLU A 56 9.87 14.62 -1.14
C GLU A 56 10.78 14.52 -2.36
N PHE A 57 10.36 15.13 -3.48
CA PHE A 57 11.27 15.37 -4.62
C PHE A 57 12.59 15.78 -4.01
N ASP A 58 13.64 15.00 -4.27
CA ASP A 58 14.95 15.22 -3.68
C ASP A 58 15.22 16.72 -3.68
N LYS A 59 15.13 17.33 -2.49
CA LYS A 59 15.32 18.77 -2.35
C LYS A 59 16.68 19.11 -2.90
N PHE A 60 17.63 18.16 -3.00
CA PHE A 60 18.92 18.36 -3.63
C PHE A 60 18.87 18.76 -5.12
N LEU A 61 17.83 18.41 -5.88
CA LEU A 61 17.67 18.85 -7.28
C LEU A 61 16.88 20.17 -7.41
N ILE A 62 16.15 20.57 -6.38
CA ILE A 62 15.43 21.86 -6.32
C ILE A 62 16.25 22.91 -5.54
N GLN A 63 17.17 22.47 -4.68
CA GLN A 63 17.98 23.28 -3.79
C GLN A 63 19.37 23.53 -4.38
N GLU A 64 19.39 23.99 -5.63
CA GLU A 64 20.41 24.97 -6.05
C GLU A 64 19.84 26.04 -6.99
N GLN A 65 18.57 26.42 -6.82
CA GLN A 65 18.05 27.67 -7.40
C GLN A 65 17.40 28.62 -6.37
N ASP A 66 17.30 28.22 -5.09
CA ASP A 66 16.73 29.06 -4.02
C ASP A 66 17.70 30.07 -3.38
N LYS A 67 18.68 30.54 -4.15
CA LYS A 67 19.35 31.85 -3.94
C LYS A 67 19.66 32.61 -5.24
N ILE A 68 18.86 32.41 -6.30
CA ILE A 68 18.75 33.43 -7.37
C ILE A 68 17.40 34.16 -7.29
N ALA A 69 16.84 34.24 -6.08
CA ALA A 69 15.96 35.35 -5.74
C ALA A 69 16.80 36.65 -5.74
N GLY A 70 16.84 37.32 -6.89
CA GLY A 70 17.03 38.77 -6.93
C GLY A 70 18.45 39.31 -7.11
N ARG A 71 19.35 38.65 -7.84
CA ARG A 71 20.41 39.41 -8.53
C ARG A 71 19.95 39.74 -9.93
N LYS A 72 19.44 40.97 -10.10
CA LYS A 72 19.38 41.61 -11.41
C LYS A 72 20.72 41.37 -12.13
N THR A 73 20.73 40.75 -13.31
CA THR A 73 21.96 40.68 -14.12
C THR A 73 22.39 42.07 -14.61
N GLN A 74 21.45 43.01 -14.71
CA GLN A 74 21.68 44.45 -14.84
C GLN A 74 20.48 45.24 -14.29
N LEU A 75 20.74 46.43 -13.74
CA LEU A 75 19.77 47.23 -12.97
C LEU A 75 18.48 47.60 -13.75
N GLY A 76 18.46 47.46 -15.09
CA GLY A 76 17.40 47.91 -16.00
C GLY A 76 16.68 46.84 -16.83
N HIS A 77 16.83 45.54 -16.54
CA HIS A 77 16.02 44.52 -17.22
C HIS A 77 14.66 44.29 -16.52
N MET A 78 13.61 44.05 -17.31
CA MET A 78 12.25 43.79 -16.83
C MET A 78 12.19 42.49 -16.03
N ASN A 79 11.33 42.48 -15.00
CA ASN A 79 11.05 41.30 -14.19
C ASN A 79 10.42 40.22 -15.09
N ILE A 80 10.95 39.00 -15.06
CA ILE A 80 10.33 37.87 -15.76
C ILE A 80 9.00 37.60 -15.03
N PRO A 81 7.83 37.74 -15.68
CA PRO A 81 6.58 37.38 -15.05
C PRO A 81 6.62 35.88 -14.73
N GLN A 82 6.30 35.53 -13.49
CA GLN A 82 6.07 34.12 -13.17
C GLN A 82 4.89 33.62 -14.02
N PRO A 83 4.94 32.38 -14.56
CA PRO A 83 3.84 31.85 -15.36
C PRO A 83 2.55 31.84 -14.54
N GLU A 84 1.48 32.44 -15.10
CA GLU A 84 0.16 32.61 -14.44
C GLU A 84 -0.66 31.31 -14.38
N TRP A 85 -0.11 30.20 -14.89
CA TRP A 85 -0.78 28.92 -14.87
C TRP A 85 -0.38 28.15 -13.62
N PRO A 86 -1.34 27.50 -12.93
CA PRO A 86 -1.03 26.63 -11.81
C PRO A 86 -0.06 25.55 -12.28
N ILE A 87 1.20 25.63 -11.86
CA ILE A 87 2.06 24.47 -11.84
C ILE A 87 1.47 23.56 -10.77
N ALA A 88 0.66 22.59 -11.19
CA ALA A 88 0.36 21.48 -10.31
C ALA A 88 1.72 20.87 -9.94
N GLU A 89 2.13 21.02 -8.68
CA GLU A 89 3.07 20.10 -8.06
C GLU A 89 2.36 18.75 -8.08
N GLU A 90 2.42 18.09 -9.24
CA GLU A 90 1.94 16.75 -9.42
C GLU A 90 2.87 15.90 -8.57
N ASN A 91 2.42 15.63 -7.35
CA ASN A 91 3.01 14.65 -6.46
C ASN A 91 2.86 13.30 -7.15
N ILE A 92 3.77 13.02 -8.08
CA ILE A 92 3.92 11.73 -8.72
C ILE A 92 4.34 10.78 -7.61
N GLY A 93 3.39 10.02 -7.05
CA GLY A 93 3.65 9.11 -5.94
C GLY A 93 4.76 8.11 -6.30
N SER A 94 5.70 7.88 -5.37
CA SER A 94 6.82 6.91 -5.53
C SER A 94 6.37 5.46 -5.57
N GLY A 95 5.14 5.24 -5.11
CA GLY A 95 4.66 3.91 -4.81
C GLY A 95 3.84 3.92 -3.53
N VAL A 96 3.77 2.73 -2.93
CA VAL A 96 2.94 2.48 -1.75
C VAL A 96 3.77 1.84 -0.65
N LYS A 97 3.55 2.25 0.59
CA LYS A 97 4.12 1.62 1.78
C LYS A 97 3.00 1.02 2.62
N VAL A 98 3.34 -0.02 3.38
CA VAL A 98 2.44 -0.57 4.39
C VAL A 98 2.59 0.29 5.64
N ALA A 99 1.54 1.03 6.00
CA ALA A 99 1.55 1.90 7.18
C ALA A 99 1.33 1.09 8.46
N ALA A 100 0.35 0.19 8.45
CA ALA A 100 0.02 -0.65 9.60
C ALA A 100 -0.76 -1.91 9.17
N ILE A 101 -0.75 -2.90 10.05
CA ILE A 101 -1.71 -4.01 10.05
C ILE A 101 -2.58 -3.78 11.28
N GLU A 102 -3.85 -3.53 11.08
CA GLU A 102 -4.80 -3.17 12.13
C GLU A 102 -5.87 -4.24 12.27
N ASP A 103 -6.34 -4.46 13.50
CA ASP A 103 -7.45 -5.37 13.78
C ASP A 103 -8.79 -4.69 13.45
N ASP A 104 -9.69 -5.46 12.85
CA ASP A 104 -11.05 -5.04 12.56
C ASP A 104 -11.86 -4.91 13.86
N GLN A 105 -12.46 -3.73 14.03
CA GLN A 105 -13.29 -3.36 15.17
C GLN A 105 -14.72 -3.93 15.08
N ALA A 106 -15.06 -4.63 13.99
CA ALA A 106 -16.33 -5.32 13.87
C ALA A 106 -16.56 -6.32 15.02
N PRO A 107 -17.81 -6.47 15.49
CA PRO A 107 -18.13 -7.40 16.57
C PRO A 107 -17.90 -8.85 16.14
N PHE A 108 -17.56 -9.70 17.11
CA PHE A 108 -17.45 -11.14 16.90
C PHE A 108 -18.80 -11.76 16.54
N ARG A 109 -18.76 -12.84 15.75
CA ARG A 109 -19.96 -13.59 15.39
C ARG A 109 -20.27 -14.57 16.51
N MET A 110 -21.40 -14.39 17.18
CA MET A 110 -21.89 -15.37 18.17
C MET A 110 -22.57 -16.52 17.43
N VAL A 111 -22.05 -17.74 17.60
CA VAL A 111 -22.63 -18.96 17.05
C VAL A 111 -23.11 -19.82 18.20
N TYR A 112 -24.35 -20.31 18.12
CA TYR A 112 -24.86 -21.26 19.10
C TYR A 112 -24.28 -22.63 18.83
N ASP A 113 -23.42 -23.09 19.72
CA ASP A 113 -22.80 -24.41 19.71
C ASP A 113 -22.57 -24.86 21.16
N PRO A 114 -23.57 -25.55 21.76
CA PRO A 114 -23.53 -25.94 23.17
C PRO A 114 -22.53 -27.07 23.47
N ASP A 115 -22.03 -27.78 22.44
CA ASP A 115 -21.05 -28.85 22.59
C ASP A 115 -19.60 -28.33 22.52
N HIS A 116 -19.40 -27.04 22.22
CA HIS A 116 -18.08 -26.42 22.08
C HIS A 116 -17.43 -26.12 23.45
N PRO A 117 -16.15 -26.45 23.66
CA PRO A 117 -15.46 -26.25 24.95
C PRO A 117 -15.33 -24.78 25.37
N ASP A 118 -15.38 -23.86 24.40
CA ASP A 118 -15.32 -22.40 24.61
C ASP A 118 -16.72 -21.73 24.64
N ALA A 119 -17.80 -22.51 24.77
CA ALA A 119 -19.15 -21.96 24.88
C ALA A 119 -19.37 -21.28 26.23
N ASN A 120 -20.09 -20.16 26.21
CA ASN A 120 -20.54 -19.49 27.43
C ASN A 120 -21.69 -20.28 28.12
N GLU A 121 -22.12 -19.84 29.30
CA GLU A 121 -23.21 -20.46 30.09
C GLU A 121 -24.54 -20.59 29.33
N SER A 122 -24.71 -19.85 28.23
CA SER A 122 -25.89 -19.87 27.36
C SER A 122 -25.70 -20.71 26.08
N GLY A 123 -24.58 -21.42 25.92
CA GLY A 123 -24.29 -22.26 24.75
C GLY A 123 -23.81 -21.50 23.51
N TYR A 124 -23.41 -20.23 23.65
CA TYR A 124 -22.89 -19.43 22.54
C TYR A 124 -21.36 -19.35 22.57
N VAL A 125 -20.75 -19.48 21.40
CA VAL A 125 -19.31 -19.34 21.16
C VAL A 125 -19.07 -18.05 20.39
N ALA A 126 -18.11 -17.26 20.86
CA ALA A 126 -17.62 -16.11 20.13
C ALA A 126 -16.64 -16.58 19.05
N MET A 127 -17.09 -16.60 17.80
CA MET A 127 -16.26 -16.93 16.64
C MET A 127 -15.56 -15.67 16.10
N PRO A 128 -14.37 -15.83 15.49
CA PRO A 128 -13.70 -14.75 14.76
C PRO A 128 -14.62 -14.04 13.77
N ASN A 129 -14.39 -12.75 13.58
CA ASN A 129 -15.09 -11.92 12.59
C ASN A 129 -14.49 -12.08 11.17
N VAL A 130 -14.01 -13.27 10.83
CA VAL A 130 -13.42 -13.57 9.53
C VAL A 130 -14.46 -14.24 8.64
N ASN A 131 -14.72 -13.67 7.46
CA ASN A 131 -15.56 -14.30 6.44
C ASN A 131 -14.66 -15.00 5.40
N VAL A 132 -14.60 -16.32 5.45
CA VAL A 132 -13.78 -17.15 4.56
C VAL A 132 -14.07 -16.87 3.09
N ILE A 133 -15.32 -16.60 2.72
CA ILE A 133 -15.69 -16.33 1.32
C ILE A 133 -15.12 -14.99 0.87
N GLU A 134 -15.21 -13.95 1.71
CA GLU A 134 -14.62 -12.64 1.43
C GLU A 134 -13.09 -12.73 1.35
N GLU A 135 -12.45 -13.41 2.31
CA GLU A 135 -10.99 -13.56 2.31
C GLU A 135 -10.49 -14.38 1.11
N MET A 136 -11.23 -15.38 0.64
CA MET A 136 -10.90 -16.08 -0.61
C MET A 136 -11.03 -15.19 -1.84
N VAL A 137 -12.06 -14.34 -1.91
CA VAL A 137 -12.23 -13.37 -3.00
C VAL A 137 -11.11 -12.33 -2.96
N ASP A 138 -10.77 -11.83 -1.76
CA ASP A 138 -9.67 -10.89 -1.55
C ASP A 138 -8.32 -11.53 -1.92
N MET A 139 -8.13 -12.82 -1.64
CA MET A 139 -6.94 -13.57 -2.05
C MET A 139 -6.84 -13.63 -3.58
N ILE A 140 -7.93 -13.93 -4.28
CA ILE A 140 -7.98 -13.97 -5.75
C ILE A 140 -7.67 -12.59 -6.33
N ALA A 141 -8.31 -11.54 -5.80
CA ALA A 141 -8.04 -10.16 -6.21
C ALA A 141 -6.57 -9.81 -5.94
N ALA A 142 -6.02 -10.27 -4.82
CA ALA A 142 -4.66 -9.97 -4.44
C ALA A 142 -3.63 -10.61 -5.38
N THR A 143 -3.85 -11.88 -5.74
CA THR A 143 -3.04 -12.64 -6.69
C THR A 143 -3.08 -12.00 -8.08
N ARG A 144 -4.27 -11.66 -8.59
CA ARG A 144 -4.42 -11.01 -9.90
C ARG A 144 -3.68 -9.68 -10.00
N ALA A 145 -3.77 -8.85 -8.98
CA ALA A 145 -3.05 -7.57 -8.98
C ALA A 145 -1.52 -7.76 -8.84
N TYR A 146 -1.07 -8.80 -8.12
CA TYR A 146 0.36 -9.17 -8.09
C TYR A 146 0.86 -9.60 -9.47
N GLU A 147 0.11 -10.45 -10.19
CA GLU A 147 0.43 -10.88 -11.55
C GLU A 147 0.45 -9.72 -12.55
N ALA A 148 -0.52 -8.81 -12.46
CA ALA A 148 -0.57 -7.61 -13.29
C ALA A 148 0.66 -6.72 -13.06
N ASN A 149 1.03 -6.46 -11.79
CA ASN A 149 2.20 -5.66 -11.44
C ASN A 149 3.51 -6.35 -11.85
N ALA A 150 3.60 -7.67 -11.73
CA ALA A 150 4.76 -8.43 -12.18
C ALA A 150 4.93 -8.34 -13.70
N THR A 151 3.83 -8.39 -14.45
CA THR A 151 3.84 -8.19 -15.90
C THR A 151 4.33 -6.80 -16.28
N ALA A 152 3.81 -5.76 -15.62
CA ALA A 152 4.24 -4.38 -15.85
C ALA A 152 5.73 -4.19 -15.56
N PHE A 153 6.22 -4.71 -14.43
CA PHE A 153 7.63 -4.67 -14.06
C PHE A 153 8.52 -5.35 -15.11
N ASN A 154 8.11 -6.52 -15.60
CA ASN A 154 8.85 -7.26 -16.63
C ASN A 154 8.87 -6.49 -17.96
N ALA A 155 7.77 -5.83 -18.33
CA ALA A 155 7.72 -5.00 -19.53
C ALA A 155 8.69 -3.81 -19.43
N THR A 156 8.72 -3.11 -18.30
CA THR A 156 9.68 -2.02 -18.05
C THR A 156 11.12 -2.54 -18.08
N LYS A 157 11.40 -3.70 -17.46
CA LYS A 157 12.72 -4.34 -17.50
C LYS A 157 13.17 -4.63 -18.94
N ALA A 158 12.27 -5.17 -19.77
CA ALA A 158 12.58 -5.47 -21.17
C ALA A 158 12.89 -4.20 -21.98
N MET A 159 12.16 -3.11 -21.74
CA MET A 159 12.44 -1.81 -22.37
C MET A 159 13.82 -1.28 -21.96
N ILE A 160 14.17 -1.38 -20.68
CA ILE A 160 15.48 -0.95 -20.16
C ILE A 160 16.62 -1.79 -20.77
N GLN A 161 16.47 -3.10 -20.81
CA GLN A 161 17.48 -3.99 -21.41
C GLN A 161 17.73 -3.64 -22.88
N LYS A 162 16.67 -3.45 -23.67
CA LYS A 162 16.80 -3.02 -25.07
C LYS A 162 17.48 -1.65 -25.22
N ALA A 163 17.26 -0.74 -24.28
CA ALA A 163 17.92 0.58 -24.30
C ALA A 163 19.42 0.51 -23.95
N ILE A 164 19.85 -0.51 -23.19
CA ILE A 164 21.27 -0.72 -22.82
C ILE A 164 22.05 -1.45 -23.92
N GLU A 165 21.38 -2.23 -24.77
CA GLU A 165 21.99 -2.98 -25.88
C GLU A 165 22.29 -2.11 -27.13
N LEU A 166 21.83 -0.86 -27.15
CA LEU A 166 22.04 0.12 -28.22
C LEU A 166 23.26 1.02 -27.93
#